data_AF-A0AAV5XZG4-F1
#
_entry.id   AF-A0AAV5XZG4-F1
#
_cell.length_a   1.000
_cell.length_b   1.000
_cell.length_c   1.000
_cell.angle_alpha   90.00
_cell.angle_beta   90.00
_cell.angle_gamma   90.00
#
_symmetry.space_group_name_H-M   'P 1'
#
loop_
_entity.id
_entity.type
_entity.pdbx_description
1 polymer ?
#
loop_
_entity_poly.entity_id
_entity_poly.type
_entity_poly.pdbx_seq_one_letter_code
_entity_poly.pdbx_strand_id
1 'polypeptide(L)'
;RRAVASPYVGLLTAAWTEQAEVASATAEGLSAVAVVTVGLSNAVGAGRGAAAVWTPSTINTIVLVDAAPEPAALVNLVITATEAKTLALAEAGVRAADGGLASGTSTDAVVVAATGGGRSCRFGGPSSELGAVAGRAVKSALDAGISRWLRENS
;
A
#
# COMPACT_ATOMS: atom_id res chain seq x y z
N ARG A 1 -13.60 -4.42 28.11
CA ARG A 1 -12.64 -4.18 27.01
C ARG A 1 -12.55 -5.47 26.20
N ARG A 2 -12.95 -5.50 24.93
CA ARG A 2 -12.69 -6.66 24.06
C ARG A 2 -11.21 -6.60 23.69
N ALA A 3 -10.44 -7.61 24.08
CA ALA A 3 -9.04 -7.72 23.68
C ALA A 3 -8.99 -8.17 22.21
N VAL A 4 -8.11 -7.55 21.42
CA VAL A 4 -7.79 -8.04 20.06
C VAL A 4 -6.89 -9.25 20.23
N ALA A 5 -7.26 -10.39 19.63
CA ALA A 5 -6.46 -11.60 19.68
C ALA A 5 -5.12 -11.39 18.96
N SER A 6 -4.02 -11.85 19.57
CA SER A 6 -2.68 -11.80 18.98
C SER A 6 -2.47 -12.94 17.96
N PRO A 7 -1.64 -12.75 16.92
CA PRO A 7 -0.91 -11.53 16.59
C PRO A 7 -1.79 -10.48 15.89
N TYR A 8 -1.53 -9.19 16.16
CA TYR A 8 -2.18 -8.08 15.47
C TYR A 8 -1.16 -7.00 15.11
N VAL A 9 -1.53 -6.19 14.12
CA VAL A 9 -0.82 -4.98 13.71
C VAL A 9 -1.86 -3.87 13.58
N GLY A 10 -1.50 -2.66 13.97
CA GLY A 10 -2.35 -1.49 13.87
C GLY A 10 -1.61 -0.38 13.14
N LEU A 11 -2.35 0.40 12.36
CA LEU A 11 -1.86 1.59 11.68
C LEU A 11 -2.61 2.80 12.21
N LEU A 12 -1.90 3.91 12.41
CA LEU A 12 -2.53 5.21 12.64
C LEU A 12 -2.86 5.82 11.27
N THR A 13 -4.05 6.37 11.13
CA THR A 13 -4.46 7.03 9.90
C THR A 13 -5.11 8.38 10.19
N ALA A 14 -4.79 9.37 9.36
CA ALA A 14 -5.49 10.65 9.29
C ALA A 14 -6.60 10.64 8.22
N ALA A 15 -6.74 9.54 7.47
CA ALA A 15 -7.82 9.33 6.53
C ALA A 15 -9.00 8.62 7.22
N TRP A 16 -10.23 8.91 6.79
CA TRP A 16 -11.43 8.27 7.30
C TRP A 16 -11.41 6.77 6.97
N THR A 17 -11.49 5.93 8.01
CA THR A 17 -11.41 4.46 7.86
C THR A 17 -12.60 3.87 7.09
N GLU A 18 -13.74 4.56 7.12
CA GLU A 18 -14.95 4.24 6.36
C GLU A 18 -14.74 4.38 4.85
N GLN A 19 -13.70 5.11 4.45
CA GLN A 19 -13.31 5.32 3.05
C GLN A 19 -12.12 4.43 2.64
N ALA A 20 -11.84 3.37 3.40
CA ALA A 20 -10.84 2.39 3.04
C ALA A 20 -11.26 1.65 1.77
N GLU A 21 -10.35 1.57 0.80
CA GLU A 21 -10.55 0.81 -0.42
C GLU A 21 -9.98 -0.58 -0.26
N VAL A 22 -10.70 -1.58 -0.75
CA VAL A 22 -10.31 -2.98 -0.69
C VAL A 22 -10.30 -3.55 -2.09
N ALA A 23 -9.20 -4.16 -2.48
CA ALA A 23 -9.11 -4.90 -3.73
C ALA A 23 -8.44 -6.24 -3.52
N SER A 24 -8.85 -7.22 -4.32
CA SER A 24 -8.27 -8.56 -4.32
C SER A 24 -7.79 -8.94 -5.71
N ALA A 25 -6.74 -9.74 -5.78
CA ALA A 25 -6.27 -10.33 -7.02
C ALA A 25 -5.93 -11.80 -6.82
N THR A 26 -6.19 -12.61 -7.84
CA THR A 26 -5.87 -14.03 -7.86
C THR A 26 -5.19 -14.37 -9.18
N ALA A 27 -4.05 -15.06 -9.13
CA ALA A 27 -3.41 -15.67 -10.30
C ALA A 27 -2.45 -16.78 -9.86
N GLU A 28 -2.19 -17.75 -10.73
CA GLU A 28 -1.22 -18.84 -10.46
C GLU A 28 -1.49 -19.59 -9.13
N GLY A 29 -2.77 -19.72 -8.74
CA GLY A 29 -3.17 -20.36 -7.48
C GLY A 29 -2.78 -19.58 -6.21
N LEU A 30 -2.39 -18.31 -6.34
CA LEU A 30 -2.12 -17.38 -5.25
C LEU A 30 -3.21 -16.31 -5.19
N SER A 31 -3.55 -15.85 -4.00
CA SER A 31 -4.50 -14.76 -3.76
C SER A 31 -3.90 -13.70 -2.84
N ALA A 32 -4.19 -12.44 -3.11
CA ALA A 32 -3.84 -11.32 -2.25
C ALA A 32 -5.02 -10.35 -2.12
N VAL A 33 -5.14 -9.77 -0.93
CA VAL A 33 -6.06 -8.67 -0.63
C VAL A 33 -5.24 -7.47 -0.19
N ALA A 34 -5.54 -6.30 -0.74
CA ALA A 34 -5.01 -5.02 -0.28
C ALA A 34 -6.13 -4.18 0.31
N VAL A 35 -5.87 -3.61 1.49
CA VAL A 35 -6.72 -2.61 2.14
C VAL A 35 -5.91 -1.33 2.23
N VAL A 36 -6.44 -0.24 1.66
CA VAL A 36 -5.73 1.03 1.64
C VAL A 36 -6.59 2.17 2.16
N THR A 37 -5.97 3.11 2.85
CA THR A 37 -6.56 4.42 3.13
C THR A 37 -5.67 5.48 2.50
N VAL A 38 -6.27 6.44 1.80
CA VAL A 38 -5.54 7.42 0.99
C VAL A 38 -5.89 8.84 1.45
N GLY A 39 -4.86 9.57 1.86
CA GLY A 39 -4.85 11.03 1.97
C GLY A 39 -3.66 11.58 1.17
N LEU A 40 -3.87 12.68 0.43
CA LEU A 40 -2.85 13.25 -0.46
C LEU A 40 -2.58 14.73 -0.21
N SER A 41 -3.07 15.31 0.90
CA SER A 41 -2.91 16.74 1.20
C SER A 41 -1.46 17.15 1.47
N ASN A 42 -0.58 16.18 1.69
CA ASN A 42 0.84 16.36 1.98
C ASN A 42 1.73 15.44 1.10
N ALA A 43 1.36 15.25 -0.17
CA ALA A 43 2.11 14.42 -1.09
C ALA A 43 3.60 14.86 -1.18
N VAL A 44 4.51 13.88 -1.12
CA VAL A 44 5.97 14.08 -1.13
C VAL A 44 6.65 13.20 -2.18
N GLY A 45 7.79 13.66 -2.69
CA GLY A 45 8.72 12.84 -3.45
C GLY A 45 9.89 12.41 -2.55
N ALA A 46 10.06 11.11 -2.33
CA ALA A 46 11.16 10.60 -1.51
C ALA A 46 12.53 11.01 -2.08
N GLY A 47 13.45 11.44 -1.21
CA GLY A 47 14.76 11.96 -1.62
C GLY A 47 14.72 13.36 -2.24
N ARG A 48 13.56 14.03 -2.24
CA ARG A 48 13.38 15.40 -2.73
C ARG A 48 12.90 16.33 -1.62
N GLY A 49 13.30 17.60 -1.68
CA GLY A 49 12.89 18.63 -0.72
C GLY A 49 13.60 18.55 0.64
N ALA A 50 13.36 19.55 1.48
CA ALA A 50 13.80 19.55 2.88
C ALA A 50 12.82 18.74 3.74
N ALA A 51 13.22 18.38 4.96
CA ALA A 51 12.31 17.82 5.95
C ALA A 51 11.11 18.78 6.15
N ALA A 52 9.93 18.35 5.71
CA ALA A 52 8.74 19.19 5.73
C ALA A 52 8.18 19.35 7.14
N VAL A 53 7.52 20.48 7.40
CA VAL A 53 6.66 20.65 8.59
C VAL A 53 5.52 19.64 8.47
N TRP A 54 5.34 18.82 9.51
CA TRP A 54 4.34 17.76 9.51
C TRP A 54 2.93 18.34 9.33
N THR A 55 2.21 17.81 8.34
CA THR A 55 0.76 17.97 8.18
C THR A 55 0.12 16.58 8.16
N PRO A 56 -1.00 16.36 8.88
CA PRO A 56 -1.64 15.05 8.92
C PRO A 56 -2.22 14.67 7.55
N SER A 57 -1.64 13.64 6.93
CA SER A 57 -2.19 12.90 5.79
C SER A 57 -1.27 11.71 5.52
N THR A 58 -1.87 10.59 5.12
CA THR A 58 -1.13 9.34 4.96
C THR A 58 -1.72 8.45 3.87
N ILE A 59 -0.87 7.66 3.23
CA ILE A 59 -1.28 6.45 2.53
C ILE A 59 -0.87 5.26 3.38
N ASN A 60 -1.86 4.53 3.88
CA ASN A 60 -1.63 3.27 4.57
C ASN A 60 -2.04 2.12 3.66
N THR A 61 -1.21 1.09 3.58
CA THR A 61 -1.45 -0.10 2.76
C THR A 61 -1.24 -1.36 3.61
N ILE A 62 -2.28 -2.17 3.76
CA ILE A 62 -2.21 -3.50 4.36
C ILE A 62 -2.38 -4.50 3.22
N VAL A 63 -1.43 -5.42 3.09
CA VAL A 63 -1.48 -6.52 2.13
C VAL A 63 -1.56 -7.83 2.90
N LEU A 64 -2.61 -8.61 2.63
CA LEU A 64 -2.76 -9.97 3.12
C LEU A 64 -2.62 -10.94 1.96
N VAL A 65 -1.66 -11.86 2.05
CA VAL A 65 -1.48 -12.93 1.05
C VAL A 65 -1.91 -14.27 1.61
N ASP A 66 -2.64 -15.05 0.81
CA ASP A 66 -2.96 -16.44 1.13
C ASP A 66 -1.87 -17.37 0.59
N ALA A 67 -0.75 -17.42 1.31
CA ALA A 67 0.45 -18.16 0.94
C ALA A 67 1.35 -18.43 2.15
N ALA A 68 2.38 -19.26 1.94
CA ALA A 68 3.44 -19.56 2.91
C ALA A 68 4.79 -18.94 2.44
N PRO A 69 4.92 -17.60 2.40
CA PRO A 69 6.13 -16.95 1.96
C PRO A 69 7.28 -17.11 2.95
N GLU A 70 8.51 -17.18 2.44
CA GLU A 70 9.70 -17.01 3.25
C GLU A 70 9.78 -15.57 3.81
N PRO A 71 10.46 -15.35 4.96
CA PRO A 71 10.62 -14.00 5.51
C PRO A 71 11.21 -12.99 4.51
N ALA A 72 12.15 -13.42 3.67
CA ALA A 72 12.73 -12.57 2.62
C ALA A 72 11.70 -12.19 1.54
N ALA A 73 10.77 -13.09 1.21
CA ALA A 73 9.70 -12.80 0.27
C ALA A 73 8.73 -11.74 0.81
N LEU A 74 8.42 -11.77 2.11
CA LEU A 74 7.61 -10.73 2.76
C LEU A 74 8.28 -9.36 2.70
N VAL A 75 9.60 -9.30 2.93
CA VAL A 75 10.38 -8.05 2.81
C VAL A 75 10.36 -7.53 1.37
N ASN A 76 10.53 -8.40 0.38
CA ASN A 76 10.38 -7.99 -1.03
C ASN A 76 8.97 -7.47 -1.32
N LEU A 77 7.94 -8.07 -0.74
CA LEU A 77 6.57 -7.65 -0.98
C LEU A 77 6.30 -6.22 -0.47
N VAL A 78 6.94 -5.80 0.61
CA VAL A 78 6.89 -4.40 1.09
C VAL A 78 7.44 -3.44 0.04
N ILE A 79 8.55 -3.81 -0.61
CA ILE A 79 9.15 -3.04 -1.71
C ILE A 79 8.18 -3.00 -2.90
N THR A 80 7.68 -4.15 -3.34
CA THR A 80 6.71 -4.26 -4.44
C THR A 80 5.46 -3.41 -4.20
N ALA A 81 4.90 -3.43 -2.99
CA ALA A 81 3.75 -2.59 -2.64
C ALA A 81 4.08 -1.09 -2.69
N THR A 82 5.31 -0.72 -2.31
CA THR A 82 5.81 0.67 -2.39
C THR A 82 6.00 1.13 -3.83
N GLU A 83 6.55 0.26 -4.70
CA GLU A 83 6.68 0.50 -6.13
C GLU A 83 5.31 0.65 -6.80
N ALA A 84 4.38 -0.26 -6.51
CA ALA A 84 3.01 -0.20 -7.03
C ALA A 84 2.29 1.10 -6.62
N LYS A 85 2.49 1.55 -5.36
CA LYS A 85 1.97 2.84 -4.88
C LYS A 85 2.57 4.02 -5.63
N THR A 86 3.89 4.04 -5.78
CA THR A 86 4.59 5.10 -6.50
C THR A 86 4.11 5.19 -7.95
N LEU A 87 3.93 4.04 -8.60
CA LEU A 87 3.39 3.96 -9.96
C LEU A 87 1.95 4.49 -10.04
N ALA A 88 1.07 4.08 -9.13
CA ALA A 88 -0.31 4.56 -9.07
C ALA A 88 -0.40 6.09 -8.91
N LEU A 89 0.42 6.67 -8.02
CA LEU A 89 0.49 8.13 -7.83
C LEU A 89 0.99 8.84 -9.10
N ALA A 90 2.02 8.29 -9.74
CA ALA A 90 2.58 8.87 -10.96
C ALA A 90 1.58 8.83 -12.13
N GLU A 91 0.89 7.70 -12.33
CA GLU A 91 -0.14 7.53 -13.35
C GLU A 91 -1.36 8.43 -13.13
N ALA A 92 -1.73 8.65 -11.86
CA ALA A 92 -2.78 9.60 -11.49
C ALA A 92 -2.34 11.08 -11.57
N GLY A 93 -1.08 11.34 -11.92
CA GLY A 93 -0.55 12.69 -12.07
C GLY A 93 -0.35 13.45 -10.75
N VAL A 94 -0.30 12.75 -9.61
CA VAL A 94 -0.13 13.37 -8.29
C VAL A 94 1.26 14.02 -8.19
N ARG A 95 1.28 15.30 -7.78
CA ARG A 95 2.51 16.09 -7.64
C ARG A 95 2.80 16.41 -6.18
N ALA A 96 4.09 16.46 -5.85
CA ALA A 96 4.56 17.03 -4.60
C ALA A 96 4.51 18.57 -4.66
N ALA A 97 4.67 19.22 -3.51
CA ALA A 97 4.63 20.68 -3.40
C ALA A 97 5.68 21.42 -4.27
N ASP A 98 6.79 20.75 -4.61
CA ASP A 98 7.83 21.29 -5.51
C ASP A 98 7.49 21.12 -7.01
N GLY A 99 6.28 20.64 -7.34
CA GLY A 99 5.85 20.32 -8.70
C GLY A 99 6.41 18.99 -9.24
N GLY A 100 7.23 18.29 -8.47
CA GLY A 100 7.78 16.98 -8.78
C GLY A 100 6.76 15.86 -8.75
N LEU A 101 7.16 14.67 -9.23
CA LEU A 101 6.39 13.45 -9.00
C LEU A 101 6.34 13.12 -7.50
N ALA A 102 5.15 12.80 -7.00
CA ALA A 102 5.00 12.23 -5.67
C ALA A 102 5.31 10.73 -5.68
N SER A 103 5.94 10.23 -4.62
CA SER A 103 6.13 8.80 -4.37
C SER A 103 5.35 8.30 -3.15
N GLY A 104 4.69 9.21 -2.43
CA GLY A 104 3.97 8.90 -1.21
C GLY A 104 3.54 10.16 -0.46
N THR A 105 3.33 10.01 0.84
CA THR A 105 3.11 11.11 1.80
C THR A 105 4.21 11.13 2.86
N SER A 106 4.14 12.10 3.77
CA SER A 106 5.12 12.24 4.87
C SER A 106 5.11 11.07 5.87
N THR A 107 4.04 10.27 5.96
CA THR A 107 3.90 9.21 6.98
C THR A 107 3.34 7.89 6.46
N ASP A 108 3.62 7.55 5.19
CA ASP A 108 3.11 6.30 4.61
C ASP A 108 3.49 5.07 5.43
N ALA A 109 2.54 4.13 5.54
CA ALA A 109 2.76 2.85 6.21
C ALA A 109 2.40 1.68 5.30
N VAL A 110 3.25 0.65 5.28
CA VAL A 110 2.99 -0.61 4.57
C VAL A 110 3.11 -1.77 5.54
N VAL A 111 2.10 -2.63 5.54
CA VAL A 111 2.06 -3.88 6.29
C VAL A 111 1.85 -5.00 5.30
N VAL A 112 2.63 -6.07 5.46
CA VAL A 112 2.41 -7.32 4.74
C VAL A 112 2.20 -8.43 5.77
N ALA A 113 1.11 -9.16 5.61
CA ALA A 113 0.77 -10.34 6.39
C ALA A 113 0.51 -11.52 5.46
N ALA A 114 0.77 -12.72 5.97
CA ALA A 114 0.47 -13.96 5.25
C ALA A 114 -0.35 -14.88 6.15
N THR A 115 -1.23 -15.67 5.55
CA THR A 115 -1.94 -16.74 6.26
C THR A 115 -0.98 -17.82 6.77
N GLY A 116 0.19 -17.96 6.13
CA GLY A 116 1.20 -18.98 6.43
C GLY A 116 0.82 -20.36 5.91
N GLY A 117 -0.36 -20.50 5.30
CA GLY A 117 -0.86 -21.72 4.66
C GLY A 117 -0.68 -21.67 3.15
N GLY A 118 -0.88 -22.81 2.49
CA GLY A 118 -0.86 -22.88 1.03
C GLY A 118 0.55 -22.93 0.44
N ARG A 119 0.72 -22.28 -0.72
CA ARG A 119 1.91 -22.44 -1.58
C ARG A 119 3.13 -21.74 -0.98
N SER A 120 4.29 -22.41 -1.00
CA SER A 120 5.56 -21.81 -0.59
C SER A 120 6.04 -20.78 -1.62
N CYS A 121 6.48 -19.61 -1.16
CA CYS A 121 6.96 -18.54 -2.02
C CYS A 121 8.29 -18.00 -1.53
N ARG A 122 9.36 -18.12 -2.33
CA ARG A 122 10.70 -17.63 -1.99
C ARG A 122 10.92 -16.15 -2.32
N PHE A 123 10.13 -15.61 -3.24
CA PHE A 123 10.29 -14.25 -3.75
C PHE A 123 8.96 -13.50 -3.73
N GLY A 124 8.99 -12.24 -3.29
CA GLY A 124 7.84 -11.32 -3.31
C GLY A 124 8.07 -10.06 -4.16
N GLY A 125 9.12 -10.05 -4.98
CA GLY A 125 9.43 -8.94 -5.90
C GLY A 125 8.41 -8.81 -7.04
N PRO A 126 8.37 -7.69 -7.77
CA PRO A 126 7.32 -7.38 -8.74
C PRO A 126 7.18 -8.41 -9.87
N SER A 127 8.26 -9.10 -10.23
CA SER A 127 8.26 -10.15 -11.26
C SER A 127 8.03 -11.58 -10.72
N SER A 128 7.93 -11.77 -9.39
CA SER A 128 7.54 -13.08 -8.84
C SER A 128 6.03 -13.26 -8.91
N GLU A 129 5.54 -14.50 -8.91
CA GLU A 129 4.10 -14.77 -8.95
C GLU A 129 3.37 -14.11 -7.76
N LEU A 130 3.94 -14.23 -6.55
CA LEU A 130 3.39 -13.62 -5.34
C LEU A 130 3.39 -12.10 -5.42
N GLY A 131 4.51 -11.49 -5.83
CA GLY A 131 4.62 -10.04 -5.93
C GLY A 131 3.75 -9.47 -7.04
N ALA A 132 3.59 -10.17 -8.17
CA ALA A 132 2.70 -9.75 -9.24
C ALA A 132 1.23 -9.76 -8.82
N VAL A 133 0.78 -10.79 -8.08
CA VAL A 133 -0.59 -10.86 -7.54
C VAL A 133 -0.83 -9.78 -6.50
N ALA A 134 0.07 -9.66 -5.51
CA ALA A 134 -0.04 -8.65 -4.46
C ALA A 134 0.04 -7.23 -5.02
N GLY A 135 0.96 -6.97 -5.94
CA GLY A 135 1.13 -5.68 -6.61
C GLY A 135 -0.11 -5.27 -7.39
N ARG A 136 -0.79 -6.21 -8.07
CA ARG A 136 -2.08 -5.93 -8.71
C ARG A 136 -3.14 -5.53 -7.70
N ALA A 137 -3.31 -6.28 -6.60
CA ALA A 137 -4.28 -5.94 -5.57
C ALA A 137 -4.01 -4.54 -4.97
N VAL A 138 -2.75 -4.26 -4.63
CA VAL A 138 -2.31 -2.95 -4.10
C VAL A 138 -2.62 -1.83 -5.09
N LYS A 139 -2.22 -1.99 -6.35
CA LYS A 139 -2.42 -0.97 -7.37
C LYS A 139 -3.91 -0.70 -7.58
N SER A 140 -4.74 -1.72 -7.71
CA SER A 140 -6.19 -1.56 -7.89
C SER A 140 -6.85 -0.83 -6.73
N ALA A 141 -6.49 -1.16 -5.49
CA ALA A 141 -7.02 -0.47 -4.31
C ALA A 141 -6.58 1.00 -4.27
N LEU A 142 -5.32 1.28 -4.62
CA LEU A 142 -4.79 2.64 -4.66
C LEU A 142 -5.38 3.47 -5.79
N ASP A 143 -5.53 2.93 -6.99
CA ASP A 143 -6.15 3.62 -8.12
C ASP A 143 -7.57 4.09 -7.75
N ALA A 144 -8.35 3.22 -7.07
CA ALA A 144 -9.67 3.57 -6.55
C ALA A 144 -9.61 4.68 -5.49
N GLY A 145 -8.70 4.54 -4.50
CA GLY A 145 -8.59 5.47 -3.38
C GLY A 145 -8.08 6.85 -3.80
N ILE A 146 -7.09 6.90 -4.70
CA ILE A 146 -6.57 8.14 -5.29
C ILE A 146 -7.68 8.82 -6.10
N SER A 147 -8.36 8.08 -6.98
CA SER A 147 -9.44 8.63 -7.80
C SER A 147 -10.57 9.21 -6.94
N ARG A 148 -10.94 8.53 -5.86
CA ARG A 148 -11.93 9.01 -4.89
C ARG A 148 -11.45 10.28 -4.21
N TRP A 149 -10.25 10.28 -3.64
CA TRP A 149 -9.69 11.43 -2.93
C TRP A 149 -9.63 12.67 -3.84
N LEU A 150 -9.20 12.49 -5.09
CA LEU A 150 -9.13 13.58 -6.07
C LEU A 150 -10.52 14.17 -6.37
N ARG A 151 -11.57 13.35 -6.54
CA ARG A 151 -12.93 13.85 -6.77
C ARG A 151 -13.52 14.62 -5.58
N GLU A 152 -13.14 14.24 -4.37
CA GLU A 152 -13.64 14.87 -3.13
C GLU A 152 -12.92 16.18 -2.81
N ASN A 153 -11.73 16.42 -3.38
CA ASN A 153 -10.84 17.55 -3.05
C ASN A 153 -10.43 18.39 -4.28
N SER A 154 -11.06 18.16 -5.44
CA SER A 154 -10.89 18.94 -6.68
C SER A 154 -11.75 20.20 -6.72
#